data_AF-A0A947SBU3-F1
#
_entry.id   AF-A0A947SBU3-F1
#
_cell.length_a   1.000
_cell.length_b   1.000
_cell.length_c   1.000
_cell.angle_alpha   90.00
_cell.angle_beta   90.00
_cell.angle_gamma   90.00
#
_symmetry.space_group_name_H-M   'P 1'
#
loop_
_entity.id
_entity.type
_entity.pdbx_description
1 polymer ?
#
loop_
_entity_poly.entity_id
_entity_poly.type
_entity_poly.pdbx_seq_one_letter_code
_entity_poly.pdbx_strand_id
1 'polypeptide(L)'
;KDLAGKKSSRDASQGVVESYLHPNRKIGVLLELNCETDFVAKSDDFRNLAHELCLQIAASREETPLSEQIWVKDPSKAIKDLIGEYVAKIGENITVKRFERYEI
;
A
#
# COMPACT_ATOMS: atom_id res chain seq x y z
N LYS A 1 -13.71 16.88 0.25
CA LYS A 1 -13.03 16.45 -0.99
C LYS A 1 -11.52 16.74 -0.99
N ASP A 2 -10.86 17.01 0.15
CA ASP A 2 -9.40 17.22 0.17
C ASP A 2 -8.75 16.87 1.53
N LEU A 3 -9.20 15.76 2.14
CA LEU A 3 -8.68 15.29 3.43
C LEU A 3 -7.33 14.58 3.26
N ALA A 4 -7.14 13.82 2.18
CA ALA A 4 -5.89 13.11 1.91
C ALA A 4 -4.72 14.07 1.68
N GLY A 5 -4.92 15.14 0.90
CA GLY A 5 -3.88 16.16 0.66
C GLY A 5 -3.41 16.87 1.94
N LYS A 6 -4.35 17.17 2.86
CA LYS A 6 -4.01 17.78 4.17
C LYS A 6 -3.26 16.83 5.10
N LYS A 7 -3.47 15.52 4.98
CA LYS A 7 -2.84 14.51 5.84
C LYS A 7 -1.48 14.08 5.32
N SER A 8 -1.23 14.19 4.02
CA SER A 8 0.05 13.83 3.37
C SER A 8 1.27 14.58 3.93
N SER A 9 1.09 15.73 4.58
CA SER A 9 2.19 16.49 5.21
C SER A 9 2.52 16.05 6.63
N ARG A 10 1.74 15.13 7.22
CA ARG A 10 1.97 14.61 8.57
C ARG A 10 3.04 13.51 8.53
N ASP A 11 3.92 13.52 9.53
CA ASP A 11 4.98 12.53 9.67
C ASP A 11 4.39 11.12 9.88
N ALA A 12 4.79 10.18 9.02
CA ALA A 12 4.34 8.80 9.05
C ALA A 12 5.56 7.89 9.28
N SER A 13 5.90 7.69 10.55
CA SER A 13 7.08 6.96 11.01
C SER A 13 6.77 5.61 11.66
N GLN A 14 5.49 5.31 11.90
CA GLN A 14 5.00 3.98 12.30
C GLN A 14 4.55 3.20 11.06
N GLY A 15 4.29 1.90 11.18
CA GLY A 15 3.85 1.11 10.04
C GLY A 15 4.13 -0.38 10.16
N VAL A 16 4.14 -1.06 9.02
CA VAL A 16 4.49 -2.48 8.90
C VAL A 16 5.44 -2.71 7.74
N VAL A 17 6.25 -3.75 7.87
CA VAL A 17 6.89 -4.41 6.73
C VAL A 17 6.04 -5.64 6.40
N GLU A 18 5.37 -5.60 5.26
CA GLU A 18 4.53 -6.69 4.77
C GLU A 18 5.29 -7.48 3.70
N SER A 19 5.04 -8.80 3.65
CA SER A 19 5.68 -9.67 2.65
C SER A 19 4.66 -10.54 1.95
N TYR A 20 4.89 -10.79 0.67
CA TYR A 20 4.10 -11.75 -0.10
C TYR A 20 5.01 -12.68 -0.87
N LEU A 21 4.76 -13.99 -0.75
CA LEU A 21 5.39 -15.01 -1.56
C LEU A 21 4.31 -15.69 -2.39
N HIS A 22 4.44 -15.63 -3.71
CA HIS A 22 3.49 -16.29 -4.60
C HIS A 22 3.60 -17.82 -4.42
N PRO A 23 2.51 -18.60 -4.50
CA PRO A 23 2.53 -20.04 -4.19
C PRO A 23 3.53 -20.87 -4.97
N ASN A 24 3.86 -20.47 -6.21
CA ASN A 24 4.88 -21.15 -7.02
C ASN A 24 6.34 -20.83 -6.61
N ARG A 25 6.53 -19.96 -5.62
CA ARG A 25 7.82 -19.50 -5.07
C ARG A 25 8.75 -18.80 -6.07
N LYS A 26 8.23 -18.34 -7.21
CA LYS A 26 8.99 -17.59 -8.23
C LYS A 26 8.86 -16.08 -8.10
N ILE A 27 7.86 -15.58 -7.38
CA ILE A 27 7.63 -14.14 -7.18
C ILE A 27 7.57 -13.86 -5.68
N GLY A 28 8.32 -12.86 -5.22
CA GLY A 28 8.32 -12.38 -3.84
C GLY A 28 8.26 -10.85 -3.78
N VAL A 29 7.55 -10.32 -2.81
CA VAL A 29 7.43 -8.87 -2.55
C VAL A 29 7.72 -8.58 -1.09
N LEU A 30 8.44 -7.49 -0.85
CA LEU A 30 8.60 -6.88 0.46
C LEU A 30 8.17 -5.42 0.37
N LEU A 31 7.25 -4.98 1.21
CA LEU A 31 6.67 -3.63 1.22
C LEU A 31 6.83 -3.01 2.60
N GLU A 32 7.33 -1.78 2.66
CA GLU A 32 7.23 -0.93 3.85
C GLU A 32 6.09 0.07 3.67
N LEU A 33 5.04 -0.08 4.48
CA LEU A 33 3.87 0.80 4.50
C LEU A 33 3.81 1.54 5.83
N ASN A 34 3.79 2.86 5.77
CA ASN A 34 3.81 3.72 6.95
C ASN A 34 2.45 4.35 7.25
N CYS A 35 2.20 4.58 8.54
CA CYS A 35 1.12 5.38 9.13
C CYS A 35 1.66 6.26 10.28
N GLU A 36 0.78 6.98 10.97
CA GLU A 36 1.17 7.93 12.02
C GLU A 36 1.35 7.23 13.38
N THR A 37 0.48 6.27 13.73
CA THR A 37 0.48 5.62 15.04
C THR A 37 0.67 4.10 14.97
N ASP A 38 1.18 3.52 16.05
CA ASP A 38 1.35 2.08 16.19
C ASP A 38 0.00 1.35 16.37
N PHE A 39 -1.01 2.04 16.91
CA PHE A 39 -2.37 1.54 17.00
C PHE A 39 -2.97 1.26 15.62
N VAL A 40 -2.81 2.18 14.66
CA VAL A 40 -3.25 1.96 13.27
C VAL A 40 -2.42 0.88 12.60
N ALA A 41 -1.10 0.85 12.79
CA ALA A 41 -0.24 -0.20 12.22
C ALA A 41 -0.65 -1.63 12.62
N LYS A 42 -1.31 -1.78 13.77
CA LYS A 42 -1.81 -3.06 14.29
C LYS A 42 -3.24 -3.39 13.85
N SER A 43 -3.96 -2.46 13.26
CA SER A 43 -5.36 -2.64 12.84
C SER A 43 -5.49 -3.56 11.62
N ASP A 44 -6.60 -4.31 11.56
CA ASP A 44 -6.89 -5.20 10.44
C ASP A 44 -7.03 -4.43 9.12
N ASP A 45 -7.66 -3.26 9.15
CA ASP A 45 -7.81 -2.42 7.96
C ASP A 45 -6.46 -2.02 7.35
N PHE A 46 -5.52 -1.57 8.18
CA PHE A 46 -4.19 -1.17 7.70
C PHE A 46 -3.39 -2.37 7.16
N ARG A 47 -3.43 -3.51 7.86
CA ARG A 47 -2.75 -4.74 7.43
C ARG A 47 -3.35 -5.31 6.15
N ASN A 48 -4.67 -5.23 6.00
CA ASN A 48 -5.35 -5.61 4.77
C ASN A 48 -4.87 -4.73 3.60
N LEU A 49 -4.78 -3.41 3.77
CA LEU A 49 -4.21 -2.53 2.74
C LEU A 49 -2.77 -2.93 2.38
N ALA A 50 -1.91 -3.17 3.37
CA ALA A 50 -0.53 -3.60 3.11
C ALA A 50 -0.48 -4.91 2.30
N HIS A 51 -1.33 -5.88 2.65
CA HIS A 51 -1.43 -7.14 1.91
C HIS A 51 -1.92 -6.92 0.46
N GLU A 52 -2.96 -6.11 0.27
CA GLU A 52 -3.50 -5.79 -1.06
C GLU A 52 -2.47 -5.09 -1.96
N LEU A 53 -1.67 -4.19 -1.39
CA LEU A 53 -0.57 -3.53 -2.11
C LEU A 53 0.53 -4.52 -2.49
N CYS A 54 0.86 -5.48 -1.61
CA CYS A 54 1.79 -6.56 -1.95
C CYS A 54 1.27 -7.42 -3.13
N LEU A 55 -0.03 -7.74 -3.15
CA LEU A 55 -0.64 -8.49 -4.25
C LEU A 55 -0.59 -7.69 -5.57
N GLN A 56 -0.87 -6.39 -5.51
CA GLN A 56 -0.73 -5.49 -6.67
C GLN A 56 0.71 -5.52 -7.21
N ILE A 57 1.70 -5.30 -6.34
CA ILE A 57 3.12 -5.27 -6.73
C ILE A 57 3.53 -6.61 -7.31
N ALA A 58 3.09 -7.74 -6.75
CA ALA A 58 3.42 -9.05 -7.27
C ALA A 58 2.89 -9.28 -8.70
N ALA A 59 1.66 -8.82 -8.95
CA ALA A 59 0.96 -8.99 -10.21
C ALA A 59 1.43 -8.01 -11.31
N SER A 60 1.86 -6.80 -10.93
CA SER A 60 2.26 -5.75 -11.86
C SER A 60 3.72 -5.87 -12.31
N ARG A 61 3.96 -5.58 -13.58
CA ARG A 61 5.30 -5.39 -14.19
C ARG A 61 5.43 -3.99 -14.81
N GLU A 62 4.54 -3.07 -14.45
CA GLU A 62 4.54 -1.74 -15.02
C GLU A 62 5.69 -0.91 -14.46
N GLU A 63 6.36 -0.15 -15.33
CA GLU A 63 7.39 0.81 -14.95
C GLU A 63 6.80 2.12 -14.39
N THR A 64 5.49 2.31 -14.53
CA THR A 64 4.77 3.47 -14.00
C THR A 64 4.84 3.47 -12.46
N PRO A 65 4.85 4.67 -11.82
CA PRO A 65 4.82 4.76 -10.38
C PRO A 65 3.65 3.97 -9.79
N LEU A 66 3.88 3.21 -8.71
CA LEU A 66 2.86 2.35 -8.10
C LEU A 66 1.54 3.09 -7.83
N SER A 67 1.60 4.35 -7.40
CA SER A 67 0.43 5.20 -7.12
C SER A 67 -0.45 5.46 -8.35
N GLU A 68 0.13 5.43 -9.55
CA GLU A 68 -0.56 5.68 -10.83
C GLU A 68 -1.08 4.40 -11.48
N GLN A 69 -0.59 3.24 -11.04
CA GLN A 69 -1.03 1.95 -11.58
C GLN A 69 -2.51 1.70 -11.29
N ILE A 70 -3.16 1.04 -12.24
CA ILE A 70 -4.53 0.57 -12.09
C ILE A 70 -4.55 -0.63 -11.14
N TRP A 71 -5.50 -0.64 -10.21
CA TRP A 71 -5.61 -1.72 -9.24
C TRP A 71 -6.13 -3.01 -9.90
N VAL A 72 -5.39 -4.11 -9.76
CA VAL A 72 -5.70 -5.38 -10.43
C VAL A 72 -7.05 -5.97 -10.04
N LYS A 73 -7.60 -5.64 -8.86
CA LYS A 73 -8.90 -6.15 -8.41
C LYS A 73 -10.07 -5.25 -8.81
N ASP A 74 -9.81 -4.00 -9.16
CA ASP A 74 -10.83 -3.06 -9.65
C ASP A 74 -10.21 -2.08 -10.65
N PRO A 75 -10.36 -2.35 -11.96
CA PRO A 75 -9.77 -1.52 -13.01
C PRO A 75 -10.29 -0.08 -13.07
N SER A 76 -11.33 0.26 -12.32
CA SER A 76 -11.87 1.62 -12.26
C SER A 76 -11.08 2.56 -11.34
N LYS A 77 -10.10 2.04 -10.59
CA LYS A 77 -9.35 2.78 -9.57
C LYS A 77 -7.85 2.69 -9.79
N ALA A 78 -7.15 3.79 -9.56
CA ALA A 78 -5.70 3.76 -9.39
C ALA A 78 -5.33 3.44 -7.93
N ILE A 79 -4.11 2.99 -7.68
CA ILE A 79 -3.64 2.67 -6.32
C ILE A 79 -3.66 3.88 -5.39
N LYS A 80 -3.40 5.09 -5.88
CA LYS A 80 -3.56 6.32 -5.08
C LYS A 80 -4.99 6.52 -4.57
N ASP A 81 -6.00 6.10 -5.35
CA ASP A 81 -7.40 6.23 -4.97
C ASP A 81 -7.74 5.21 -3.88
N LEU A 82 -7.24 3.96 -4.03
CA LEU A 82 -7.34 2.94 -3.00
C LEU A 82 -6.70 3.41 -1.68
N ILE A 83 -5.47 3.92 -1.70
CA ILE A 83 -4.80 4.46 -0.51
C ILE A 83 -5.62 5.62 0.07
N GLY A 84 -6.14 6.52 -0.79
CA GLY A 84 -6.99 7.63 -0.38
C GLY A 84 -8.28 7.20 0.34
N GLU A 85 -8.92 6.12 -0.10
CA GLU A 85 -10.08 5.52 0.58
C GLU A 85 -9.72 5.04 1.98
N TYR A 86 -8.59 4.36 2.15
CA TYR A 86 -8.12 3.92 3.46
C TYR A 86 -7.69 5.08 4.35
N VAL A 87 -7.04 6.12 3.82
CA VAL A 87 -6.72 7.37 4.57
C VAL A 87 -8.00 8.06 5.07
N ALA A 88 -9.06 8.06 4.26
CA ALA A 88 -10.35 8.61 4.65
C ALA A 88 -11.03 7.75 5.72
N LYS A 89 -10.97 6.41 5.60
CA LYS A 89 -11.53 5.44 6.54
C LYS A 89 -10.83 5.46 7.90
N ILE A 90 -9.50 5.39 7.90
CA ILE A 90 -8.66 5.20 9.08
C ILE A 90 -8.44 6.52 9.83
N GLY A 91 -8.35 7.64 9.11
CA GLY A 91 -8.10 8.92 9.74
C GLY A 91 -6.62 9.36 9.76
N GLU A 92 -5.70 8.50 9.39
CA GLU A 92 -4.25 8.77 9.35
C GLU A 92 -3.71 8.93 7.93
N ASN A 93 -2.57 9.60 7.80
CA ASN A 93 -1.74 9.56 6.62
C ASN A 93 -1.22 8.14 6.43
N ILE A 94 -1.23 7.66 5.18
CA ILE A 94 -0.71 6.35 4.82
C ILE A 94 0.21 6.55 3.63
N THR A 95 1.41 6.01 3.69
CA THR A 95 2.41 6.22 2.63
C THR A 95 3.18 4.94 2.38
N VAL A 96 3.29 4.56 1.11
CA VAL A 96 4.22 3.53 0.66
C VAL A 96 5.62 4.11 0.72
N LYS A 97 6.46 3.62 1.63
CA LYS A 97 7.81 4.16 1.83
C LYS A 97 8.79 3.58 0.80
N ARG A 98 8.73 2.27 0.60
CA ARG A 98 9.53 1.52 -0.37
C ARG A 98 8.95 0.13 -0.54
N PHE A 99 9.25 -0.49 -1.66
CA PHE A 99 9.00 -1.91 -1.88
C PHE A 99 10.05 -2.48 -2.81
N GLU A 100 10.21 -3.79 -2.74
CA GLU A 100 11.03 -4.57 -3.65
C GLU A 100 10.23 -5.75 -4.17
N ARG A 101 10.43 -6.07 -5.45
CA ARG A 101 9.82 -7.22 -6.12
C ARG A 101 10.92 -8.06 -6.74
N TYR A 102 10.90 -9.35 -6.41
CA TYR A 102 11.80 -10.35 -6.97
C TYR A 102 11.01 -11.32 -7.86
N GLU A 103 11.57 -11.67 -9.00
CA GLU A 103 11.05 -12.68 -9.92
C GLU A 103 12.21 -13.51 -10.48
N ILE A 104 12.01 -14.83 -10.58
CA ILE A 104 12.93 -15.79 -11.20
C ILE A 104 12.50 -16.09 -12.63
#